data_AF-A0A2W4MUQ7-F1
#
_entry.id   AF-A0A2W4MUQ7-F1
#
_cell.length_a   1.000
_cell.length_b   1.000
_cell.length_c   1.000
_cell.angle_alpha   90.00
_cell.angle_beta   90.00
_cell.angle_gamma   90.00
#
_symmetry.space_group_name_H-M   'P 1'
#
loop_
_entity.id
_entity.type
_entity.pdbx_description
1 polymer ?
#
loop_
_entity_poly.entity_id
_entity_poly.type
_entity_poly.pdbx_seq_one_letter_code
_entity_poly.pdbx_strand_id
1 'polypeptide(L)'
;MHIGGLAAVIRFAIFLIAHLAGAGFALAQSQFSGWTIEVTPQAATSGIKPKPSAPSKPTITRVSLTEEANLTRLVFDLNRKIDVSVSTLVDPDRVVVDLPEVDFRISPTAGQNGKGLVKAFRFGLFDANQSRVVIDTDGPVRVVKAQVEGKKPQLVLEFGRATPGSGTVTDRSKPALRPGYDEEPLVETARVSDRPLIVIDPGHGGLD
;
A
#
# COMPACT_ATOMS: atom_id res chain seq x y z
N MET A 1 28.37 36.73 15.93
CA MET A 1 27.40 36.58 14.82
C MET A 1 26.68 35.25 14.97
N HIS A 2 25.35 35.31 15.01
CA HIS A 2 24.35 34.24 14.92
C HIS A 2 24.34 33.09 15.95
N ILE A 3 23.55 33.38 16.99
CA ILE A 3 22.77 32.48 17.84
C ILE A 3 21.51 32.10 17.04
N GLY A 4 21.03 30.85 17.12
CA GLY A 4 19.81 30.45 16.41
C GLY A 4 19.29 29.06 16.78
N GLY A 5 18.88 28.88 18.04
CA GLY A 5 18.09 27.71 18.47
C GLY A 5 16.61 28.07 18.52
N LEU A 6 15.78 27.38 17.73
CA LEU A 6 14.33 27.53 17.69
C LEU A 6 13.70 27.14 19.04
N ALA A 7 13.01 28.08 19.68
CA ALA A 7 12.04 27.80 20.73
C ALA A 7 10.64 27.76 20.10
N ALA A 8 10.07 26.56 20.00
CA ALA A 8 8.66 26.38 19.64
C ALA A 8 7.79 26.80 20.84
N VAL A 9 7.14 27.96 20.70
CA VAL A 9 6.18 28.47 21.67
C VAL A 9 4.81 27.85 21.34
N ILE A 10 4.42 26.82 22.09
CA ILE A 10 3.07 26.26 22.06
C ILE A 10 2.16 27.25 22.80
N ARG A 11 1.31 27.97 22.07
CA ARG A 11 0.25 28.81 22.65
C ARG A 11 -1.06 28.04 22.74
N PHE A 12 -1.58 28.00 23.96
CA PHE A 12 -2.94 27.68 24.38
C PHE A 12 -4.01 28.47 23.61
N ALA A 13 -5.17 27.85 23.38
CA ALA A 13 -6.47 28.51 23.48
C ALA A 13 -7.60 27.46 23.56
N ILE A 14 -8.06 27.20 24.78
CA ILE A 14 -9.29 26.47 25.09
C ILE A 14 -10.13 27.37 26.00
N PHE A 15 -11.43 27.44 25.68
CA PHE A 15 -12.57 28.05 26.39
C PHE A 15 -12.65 29.58 26.52
N LEU A 16 -13.48 30.19 25.66
CA LEU A 16 -14.28 31.37 26.02
C LEU A 16 -15.70 30.89 26.34
N ILE A 17 -16.06 30.96 27.62
CA ILE A 17 -17.42 30.78 28.14
C ILE A 17 -18.14 32.14 28.10
N ALA A 18 -19.39 32.10 27.67
CA ALA A 18 -20.29 33.23 27.54
C ALA A 18 -20.51 34.01 28.85
N HIS A 19 -20.63 35.34 28.75
CA HIS A 19 -21.03 36.22 29.84
C HIS A 19 -22.53 36.51 29.76
N LEU A 20 -23.23 36.39 30.90
CA LEU A 20 -24.32 37.32 31.25
C LEU A 20 -24.62 37.32 32.76
N ALA A 21 -24.39 38.51 33.33
CA ALA A 21 -25.02 39.17 34.48
C ALA A 21 -25.19 38.45 35.83
N GLY A 22 -24.65 39.08 36.88
CA GLY A 22 -25.04 38.79 38.26
C GLY A 22 -24.20 39.54 39.29
N ALA A 23 -24.79 40.53 39.94
CA ALA A 23 -24.20 41.48 40.87
C ALA A 23 -23.62 40.87 42.17
N GLY A 24 -22.59 41.55 42.68
CA GLY A 24 -22.29 41.71 44.10
C GLY A 24 -21.58 40.54 44.79
N PHE A 25 -20.41 40.78 45.36
CA PHE A 25 -20.15 40.58 46.80
C PHE A 25 -18.67 40.86 47.15
N ALA A 26 -18.52 41.64 48.21
CA ALA A 26 -17.49 41.65 49.25
C ALA A 26 -16.00 41.55 48.90
N LEU A 27 -15.32 42.63 49.30
CA LEU A 27 -13.91 42.68 49.71
C LEU A 27 -13.54 41.51 50.64
N ALA A 28 -12.54 40.73 50.24
CA ALA A 28 -11.73 39.93 51.15
C ALA A 28 -10.26 40.14 50.78
N GLN A 29 -9.58 40.96 51.57
CA GLN A 29 -8.12 41.09 51.51
C GLN A 29 -7.52 39.78 52.02
N SER A 30 -6.87 39.01 51.13
CA SER A 30 -6.06 37.87 51.55
C SER A 30 -4.59 38.24 51.43
N GLN A 31 -3.97 38.41 52.60
CA GLN A 31 -2.54 38.58 52.77
C GLN A 31 -1.88 37.22 52.54
N PHE A 32 -1.28 36.99 51.38
CA PHE A 32 -0.37 35.87 51.19
C PHE A 32 1.06 36.38 51.27
N SER A 33 1.62 36.23 52.46
CA SER A 33 3.05 36.30 52.73
C SER A 33 3.80 35.40 51.75
N GLY A 34 4.77 35.99 51.06
CA GLY A 34 5.56 35.34 50.01
C GLY A 34 6.25 34.09 50.51
N TRP A 35 5.98 32.98 49.82
CA TRP A 35 6.91 31.87 49.75
C TRP A 35 7.54 31.87 48.36
N THR A 36 8.78 32.31 48.30
CA THR A 36 9.62 32.17 47.10
C THR A 36 9.92 30.70 46.90
N ILE A 37 9.31 30.06 45.89
CA ILE A 37 9.75 28.75 45.42
C ILE A 37 10.92 29.00 44.48
N GLU A 38 12.15 28.76 44.95
CA GLU A 38 13.29 28.61 44.05
C GLU A 38 13.11 27.32 43.25
N VAL A 39 12.53 27.44 42.06
CA VAL A 39 12.50 26.35 41.09
C VAL A 39 13.89 26.26 40.48
N THR A 40 14.76 25.44 41.06
CA THR A 40 16.03 25.04 40.41
C THR A 40 15.67 24.23 39.15
N PRO A 41 16.08 24.64 37.94
CA PRO A 41 15.91 23.80 36.76
C PRO A 41 16.88 22.62 36.87
N GLN A 42 16.44 21.53 37.49
CA GLN A 42 17.16 20.27 37.39
C GLN A 42 16.92 19.74 35.97
N ALA A 43 17.90 19.98 35.10
CA ALA A 43 17.99 19.39 33.79
C ALA A 43 18.06 17.86 33.94
N ALA A 44 16.90 17.21 34.04
CA ALA A 44 16.76 15.79 33.86
C ALA A 44 16.97 15.50 32.37
N THR A 45 18.22 15.33 31.98
CA THR A 45 18.58 14.62 30.75
C THR A 45 18.21 13.15 30.93
N SER A 46 16.91 12.84 30.89
CA SER A 46 16.45 11.50 30.56
C SER A 46 16.84 11.25 29.12
N GLY A 47 18.02 10.65 28.95
CA GLY A 47 18.44 10.03 27.71
C GLY A 47 17.47 8.91 27.38
N ILE A 48 16.38 9.24 26.69
CA ILE A 48 15.55 8.25 26.00
C ILE A 48 16.43 7.72 24.88
N LYS A 49 17.15 6.64 25.16
CA LYS A 49 17.81 5.85 24.13
C LYS A 49 16.68 5.31 23.25
N PRO A 50 16.56 5.69 21.97
CA PRO A 50 15.47 5.19 21.14
C PRO A 50 15.60 3.67 21.09
N LYS A 51 14.58 2.99 21.65
CA LYS A 51 14.44 1.53 21.52
C LYS A 51 14.42 1.22 20.03
N PRO A 52 15.27 0.32 19.51
CA PRO A 52 15.19 -0.11 18.13
C PRO A 52 13.77 -0.60 17.87
N SER A 53 13.03 0.13 17.05
CA SER A 53 11.73 -0.31 16.55
C SER A 53 11.98 -1.61 15.79
N ALA A 54 11.22 -2.66 16.12
CA ALA A 54 11.20 -3.88 15.33
C ALA A 54 11.01 -3.51 13.84
N PRO A 55 11.61 -4.27 12.90
CA PRO A 55 11.44 -3.97 11.49
C PRO A 55 9.95 -3.93 11.17
N SER A 56 9.47 -2.76 10.76
CA SER A 56 8.07 -2.59 10.42
C SER A 56 7.73 -3.45 9.21
N LYS A 57 6.55 -4.08 9.25
CA LYS A 57 5.95 -4.78 8.11
C LYS A 57 5.96 -3.83 6.89
N PRO A 58 6.20 -4.33 5.66
CA PRO A 58 6.01 -3.52 4.46
C PRO A 58 4.62 -2.88 4.46
N THR A 59 4.54 -1.62 4.07
CA THR A 59 3.30 -0.84 4.11
C THR A 59 3.17 -0.01 2.85
N ILE A 60 2.01 -0.08 2.20
CA ILE A 60 1.61 0.82 1.13
C ILE A 60 0.79 1.95 1.73
N THR A 61 1.24 3.20 1.56
CA THR A 61 0.60 4.37 2.20
C THR A 61 -0.14 5.26 1.22
N ARG A 62 0.16 5.15 -0.07
CA ARG A 62 -0.45 5.94 -1.13
C ARG A 62 -0.40 5.19 -2.44
N VAL A 63 -1.38 5.46 -3.28
CA VAL A 63 -1.42 5.02 -4.67
C VAL A 63 -1.70 6.21 -5.58
N SER A 64 -1.10 6.20 -6.77
CA SER A 64 -1.31 7.20 -7.81
C SER A 64 -1.43 6.51 -9.16
N LEU A 65 -2.47 6.85 -9.91
CA LEU A 65 -2.70 6.37 -11.27
C LEU A 65 -2.72 7.56 -12.23
N THR A 66 -1.78 7.58 -13.18
CA THR A 66 -1.60 8.67 -14.15
C THR A 66 -1.49 8.10 -15.56
N GLU A 67 -1.87 8.91 -16.54
CA GLU A 67 -1.70 8.60 -17.96
C GLU A 67 -0.78 9.65 -18.56
N GLU A 68 0.28 9.21 -19.22
CA GLU A 68 1.32 10.05 -19.82
C GLU A 68 1.57 9.58 -21.25
N ALA A 69 1.23 10.43 -22.23
CA ALA A 69 1.28 10.12 -23.66
C ALA A 69 0.51 8.83 -24.01
N ASN A 70 1.21 7.70 -24.13
CA ASN A 70 0.64 6.39 -24.46
C ASN A 70 0.92 5.33 -23.38
N LEU A 71 1.35 5.78 -22.19
CA LEU A 71 1.64 4.94 -21.04
C LEU A 71 0.66 5.23 -19.91
N THR A 72 0.29 4.18 -19.20
CA THR A 72 -0.41 4.30 -17.92
C THR A 72 0.55 3.91 -16.82
N ARG A 73 0.76 4.81 -15.87
CA ARG A 73 1.66 4.64 -14.73
C ARG A 73 0.84 4.49 -13.45
N LEU A 74 1.04 3.37 -12.76
CA LEU A 74 0.48 3.07 -11.45
C LEU A 74 1.62 3.01 -10.44
N VAL A 75 1.57 3.86 -9.41
CA VAL A 75 2.63 3.98 -8.39
C VAL A 75 2.08 3.71 -7.02
N PHE A 76 2.76 2.87 -6.24
CA PHE A 76 2.49 2.65 -4.83
C PHE A 76 3.66 3.17 -3.99
N ASP A 77 3.38 4.05 -3.03
CA ASP A 77 4.38 4.51 -2.05
C ASP A 77 4.56 3.47 -0.95
N LEU A 78 5.81 3.06 -0.73
CA LEU A 78 6.19 2.02 0.22
C LEU A 78 7.06 2.59 1.35
N ASN A 79 6.92 2.04 2.56
CA ASN A 79 7.81 2.38 3.67
C ASN A 79 9.21 1.71 3.57
N ARG A 80 9.34 0.65 2.75
CA ARG A 80 10.59 -0.09 2.53
C ARG A 80 10.60 -0.76 1.16
N LYS A 81 11.79 -1.15 0.68
CA LYS A 81 11.92 -1.95 -0.53
C LYS A 81 11.42 -3.38 -0.28
N ILE A 82 10.79 -3.96 -1.30
CA ILE A 82 10.25 -5.32 -1.33
C ILE A 82 10.55 -5.97 -2.68
N ASP A 83 10.58 -7.29 -2.70
CA ASP A 83 10.60 -8.06 -3.94
C ASP A 83 9.20 -8.12 -4.55
N VAL A 84 9.13 -8.05 -5.88
CA VAL A 84 7.87 -8.05 -6.63
C VAL A 84 7.95 -9.00 -7.81
N SER A 85 6.85 -9.70 -8.08
CA SER A 85 6.70 -10.54 -9.27
C SER A 85 5.49 -10.07 -10.06
N VAL A 86 5.64 -9.92 -11.38
CA VAL A 86 4.57 -9.43 -12.25
C VAL A 86 4.30 -10.45 -13.35
N SER A 87 3.02 -10.68 -13.63
CA SER A 87 2.56 -11.54 -14.72
C SER A 87 1.35 -10.93 -15.40
N THR A 88 1.13 -11.32 -16.66
CA THR A 88 -0.04 -10.94 -17.45
C THR A 88 -0.93 -12.15 -17.66
N LEU A 89 -2.25 -11.94 -17.60
CA LEU A 89 -3.25 -12.96 -17.87
C LEU A 89 -4.17 -12.48 -18.99
N VAL A 90 -4.71 -13.43 -19.74
CA VAL A 90 -5.75 -13.22 -20.75
C VAL A 90 -7.06 -13.83 -20.24
N ASP A 91 -8.18 -13.46 -20.87
CA ASP A 91 -9.52 -13.97 -20.55
C ASP A 91 -9.98 -13.76 -19.09
N PRO A 92 -10.15 -12.50 -18.63
CA PRO A 92 -9.93 -11.24 -19.34
C PRO A 92 -8.51 -10.68 -19.15
N ASP A 93 -8.14 -9.66 -19.93
CA ASP A 93 -6.82 -9.02 -19.83
C ASP A 93 -6.55 -8.43 -18.44
N ARG A 94 -5.52 -8.94 -17.79
CA ARG A 94 -5.10 -8.54 -16.44
C ARG A 94 -3.60 -8.48 -16.28
N VAL A 95 -3.15 -7.62 -15.37
CA VAL A 95 -1.81 -7.68 -14.79
C VAL A 95 -1.93 -8.10 -13.33
N VAL A 96 -1.18 -9.11 -12.92
CA VAL A 96 -1.10 -9.59 -11.55
C VAL A 96 0.27 -9.23 -10.99
N VAL A 97 0.27 -8.60 -9.83
CA VAL A 97 1.47 -8.21 -9.09
C VAL A 97 1.45 -8.91 -7.74
N ASP A 98 2.41 -9.80 -7.55
CA ASP A 98 2.62 -10.55 -6.33
C ASP A 98 3.66 -9.84 -5.46
N LEU A 99 3.30 -9.65 -4.20
CA LEU A 99 4.07 -8.96 -3.17
C LEU A 99 4.22 -9.87 -1.95
N PRO A 100 5.27 -9.69 -1.12
CA PRO A 100 5.25 -10.21 0.24
C PRO A 100 4.05 -9.66 1.02
N GLU A 101 3.78 -10.17 2.22
CA GLU A 101 2.74 -9.63 3.09
C GLU A 101 2.91 -8.11 3.33
N VAL A 102 1.94 -7.32 2.87
CA VAL A 102 1.94 -5.85 2.96
C VAL A 102 0.71 -5.35 3.71
N ASP A 103 0.90 -4.37 4.59
CA ASP A 103 -0.20 -3.58 5.16
C ASP A 103 -0.66 -2.49 4.17
N PHE A 104 -1.89 -2.58 3.68
CA PHE A 104 -2.47 -1.61 2.75
C PHE A 104 -3.15 -0.48 3.51
N ARG A 105 -2.47 0.66 3.66
CA ARG A 105 -2.98 1.88 4.30
C ARG A 105 -3.50 2.90 3.28
N ILE A 106 -4.24 2.40 2.30
CA ILE A 106 -4.93 3.17 1.26
C ILE A 106 -6.43 2.90 1.35
N SER A 107 -7.26 3.76 0.76
CA SER A 107 -8.70 3.52 0.72
C SER A 107 -9.01 2.17 0.07
N PRO A 108 -9.90 1.33 0.64
CA PRO A 108 -10.36 0.09 -0.01
C PRO A 108 -10.95 0.33 -1.41
N THR A 109 -11.44 1.55 -1.68
CA THR A 109 -12.00 1.96 -2.97
C THR A 109 -10.97 2.60 -3.91
N ALA A 110 -9.70 2.69 -3.52
CA ALA A 110 -8.68 3.43 -4.28
C ALA A 110 -8.48 2.90 -5.71
N GLY A 111 -8.75 1.62 -5.95
CA GLY A 111 -8.64 0.99 -7.27
C GLY A 111 -9.92 0.91 -8.08
N GLN A 112 -11.02 1.54 -7.64
CA GLN A 112 -12.29 1.52 -8.38
C GLN A 112 -12.33 2.51 -9.55
N ASN A 113 -11.49 3.56 -9.53
CA ASN A 113 -11.45 4.57 -10.57
C ASN A 113 -10.24 4.33 -11.48
N GLY A 114 -10.50 3.76 -12.66
CA GLY A 114 -9.50 3.56 -13.71
C GLY A 114 -9.07 4.86 -14.41
N LYS A 115 -7.98 4.75 -15.18
CA LYS A 115 -7.44 5.79 -16.06
C LYS A 115 -6.52 5.15 -17.09
N GLY A 116 -6.53 5.66 -18.32
CA GLY A 116 -5.75 5.12 -19.43
C GLY A 116 -6.05 3.63 -19.67
N LEU A 117 -5.00 2.80 -19.59
CA LEU A 117 -5.06 1.36 -19.82
C LEU A 117 -5.56 0.55 -18.63
N VAL A 118 -5.71 1.17 -17.45
CA VAL A 118 -6.17 0.50 -16.24
C VAL A 118 -7.66 0.81 -16.04
N LYS A 119 -8.51 -0.22 -16.06
CA LYS A 119 -9.96 -0.09 -15.77
C LYS A 119 -10.21 0.00 -14.28
N ALA A 120 -9.57 -0.88 -13.53
CA ALA A 120 -9.65 -0.97 -12.09
C ALA A 120 -8.46 -1.77 -11.55
N PHE A 121 -8.21 -1.70 -10.26
CA PHE A 121 -7.35 -2.66 -9.59
C PHE A 121 -7.90 -3.03 -8.22
N ARG A 122 -7.55 -4.23 -7.78
CA ARG A 122 -7.90 -4.80 -6.49
C ARG A 122 -6.63 -5.19 -5.77
N PHE A 123 -6.65 -5.11 -4.46
CA PHE A 123 -5.49 -5.44 -3.64
C PHE A 123 -5.93 -6.08 -2.33
N GLY A 124 -5.04 -6.88 -1.74
CA GLY A 124 -5.26 -7.48 -0.44
C GLY A 124 -4.33 -8.66 -0.18
N LEU A 125 -4.55 -9.32 0.94
CA LEU A 125 -3.95 -10.63 1.23
C LEU A 125 -4.49 -11.65 0.24
N PHE A 126 -3.59 -12.41 -0.37
CA PHE A 126 -3.91 -13.54 -1.24
C PHE A 126 -3.77 -14.86 -0.47
N ASP A 127 -2.74 -14.96 0.36
CA ASP A 127 -2.54 -16.03 1.34
C ASP A 127 -1.97 -15.46 2.65
N ALA A 128 -1.57 -16.32 3.58
CA ALA A 128 -1.06 -15.92 4.90
C ALA A 128 0.22 -15.06 4.86
N ASN A 129 1.03 -15.17 3.80
CA ASN A 129 2.34 -14.53 3.68
C ASN A 129 2.50 -13.70 2.38
N GLN A 130 1.49 -13.68 1.52
CA GLN A 130 1.52 -13.07 0.21
C GLN A 130 0.36 -12.10 0.04
N SER A 131 0.67 -10.92 -0.46
CA SER A 131 -0.30 -9.94 -0.92
C SER A 131 -0.33 -9.92 -2.45
N ARG A 132 -1.47 -9.56 -3.03
CA ARG A 132 -1.63 -9.49 -4.49
C ARG A 132 -2.34 -8.22 -4.88
N VAL A 133 -1.88 -7.61 -5.96
CA VAL A 133 -2.60 -6.57 -6.69
C VAL A 133 -3.01 -7.15 -8.05
N VAL A 134 -4.30 -7.14 -8.34
CA VAL A 134 -4.85 -7.54 -9.64
C VAL A 134 -5.35 -6.31 -10.35
N ILE A 135 -4.86 -6.05 -11.54
CA ILE A 135 -5.14 -4.86 -12.34
C ILE A 135 -5.92 -5.32 -13.56
N ASP A 136 -7.18 -4.91 -13.65
CA ASP A 136 -8.02 -5.14 -14.81
C ASP A 136 -7.68 -4.11 -15.88
N THR A 137 -7.30 -4.54 -17.07
CA THR A 137 -6.82 -3.63 -18.12
C THR A 137 -7.85 -3.45 -19.23
N ASP A 138 -7.73 -2.31 -19.91
CA ASP A 138 -8.55 -2.01 -21.08
C ASP A 138 -8.01 -2.72 -22.33
N GLY A 139 -8.00 -4.05 -22.33
CA GLY A 139 -7.40 -4.85 -23.38
C GLY A 139 -5.96 -5.26 -23.09
N PRO A 140 -5.27 -5.89 -24.06
CA PRO A 140 -3.92 -6.41 -23.85
C PRO A 140 -2.92 -5.29 -23.57
N VAL A 141 -2.10 -5.49 -22.53
CA VAL A 141 -1.00 -4.58 -22.18
C VAL A 141 0.32 -5.31 -22.10
N ARG A 142 1.41 -4.58 -22.34
CA ARG A 142 2.77 -4.98 -22.01
C ARG A 142 3.22 -4.20 -20.78
N VAL A 143 3.93 -4.87 -19.88
CA VAL A 143 4.57 -4.23 -18.73
C VAL A 143 5.86 -3.58 -19.21
N VAL A 144 5.88 -2.25 -19.26
CA VAL A 144 7.04 -1.44 -19.66
C VAL A 144 8.01 -1.28 -18.49
N LYS A 145 7.48 -1.15 -17.27
CA LYS A 145 8.26 -1.06 -16.04
C LYS A 145 7.53 -1.76 -14.90
N ALA A 146 8.28 -2.49 -14.08
CA ALA A 146 7.82 -3.04 -12.81
C ALA A 146 8.98 -3.11 -11.83
N GLN A 147 9.23 -2.03 -11.10
CA GLN A 147 10.42 -1.91 -10.23
C GLN A 147 10.11 -1.16 -8.94
N VAL A 148 10.79 -1.55 -7.87
CA VAL A 148 10.80 -0.81 -6.61
C VAL A 148 12.05 0.09 -6.57
N GLU A 149 11.86 1.41 -6.59
CA GLU A 149 12.94 2.37 -6.75
C GLU A 149 12.85 3.57 -5.77
N GLY A 150 13.85 4.44 -5.83
CA GLY A 150 13.91 5.66 -5.02
C GLY A 150 14.47 5.50 -3.61
N LYS A 151 14.82 6.64 -2.99
CA LYS A 151 15.20 6.72 -1.55
C LYS A 151 13.99 6.56 -0.64
N LYS A 152 12.86 7.16 -1.05
CA LYS A 152 11.52 6.82 -0.57
C LYS A 152 11.03 5.70 -1.49
N PRO A 153 10.95 4.45 -1.01
CA PRO A 153 10.64 3.32 -1.88
C PRO A 153 9.29 3.50 -2.56
N GLN A 154 9.25 3.29 -3.88
CA GLN A 154 8.05 3.33 -4.68
C GLN A 154 8.03 2.14 -5.61
N LEU A 155 6.93 1.39 -5.64
CA LEU A 155 6.67 0.42 -6.69
C LEU A 155 6.07 1.16 -7.88
N VAL A 156 6.82 1.21 -8.99
CA VAL A 156 6.41 1.86 -10.23
C VAL A 156 6.07 0.79 -11.25
N LEU A 157 4.80 0.80 -11.67
CA LEU A 157 4.27 -0.03 -12.74
C LEU A 157 3.92 0.86 -13.93
N GLU A 158 4.43 0.53 -15.11
CA GLU A 158 4.10 1.23 -16.35
C GLU A 158 3.58 0.25 -17.39
N PHE A 159 2.48 0.62 -18.02
CA PHE A 159 1.79 -0.20 -19.02
C PHE A 159 1.74 0.53 -20.34
N GLY A 160 2.01 -0.22 -21.42
CA GLY A 160 1.73 0.21 -22.78
C GLY A 160 0.79 -0.77 -23.47
N ARG A 161 0.07 -0.34 -24.51
CA ARG A 161 -0.78 -1.22 -25.33
C ARG A 161 0.04 -2.38 -25.91
N ALA A 162 -0.47 -3.60 -25.81
CA ALA A 162 0.08 -4.75 -26.52
C ALA A 162 -0.84 -5.15 -27.68
N THR A 163 -0.27 -5.82 -28.67
CA THR A 163 -1.06 -6.55 -29.66
C THR A 163 -1.60 -7.84 -29.03
N PRO A 164 -2.90 -8.17 -29.25
CA PRO A 164 -3.46 -9.45 -28.82
C PRO A 164 -2.60 -10.62 -29.29
N GLY A 165 -2.36 -11.61 -28.41
CA GLY A 165 -1.54 -12.79 -28.73
C GLY A 165 -0.02 -12.58 -28.66
N SER A 166 0.48 -11.37 -28.41
CA SER A 166 1.92 -11.08 -28.27
C SER A 166 2.49 -11.45 -26.88
N GLY A 167 2.00 -12.52 -26.27
CA GLY A 167 2.21 -12.91 -24.87
C GLY A 167 3.59 -12.55 -24.33
N THR A 168 3.67 -11.44 -23.60
CA THR A 168 4.91 -10.97 -22.96
C THR A 168 4.81 -11.33 -21.48
N VAL A 169 5.33 -12.50 -21.14
CA VAL A 169 5.74 -12.81 -19.77
C VAL A 169 7.03 -12.03 -19.53
N THR A 170 6.90 -10.74 -19.21
CA THR A 170 8.07 -9.88 -19.00
C THR A 170 8.55 -9.97 -17.56
N ASP A 171 9.73 -10.58 -17.45
CA ASP A 171 10.80 -10.42 -16.46
C ASP A 171 10.52 -10.72 -14.98
N ARG A 172 11.05 -11.87 -14.57
CA ARG A 172 11.38 -12.20 -13.18
C ARG A 172 12.56 -11.32 -12.79
N SER A 173 12.33 -10.23 -12.06
CA SER A 173 13.37 -9.72 -11.15
C SER A 173 13.74 -10.87 -10.19
N LYS A 174 14.83 -11.58 -10.49
CA LYS A 174 15.19 -12.93 -9.99
C LYS A 174 16.09 -12.82 -8.73
N PRO A 175 16.32 -13.91 -7.94
CA PRO A 175 15.39 -14.60 -7.02
C PRO A 175 15.99 -14.80 -5.59
N ALA A 176 15.16 -15.11 -4.58
CA ALA A 176 15.65 -15.81 -3.37
C ALA A 176 14.61 -16.79 -2.79
N LEU A 177 14.97 -18.08 -2.87
CA LEU A 177 14.55 -19.24 -2.07
C LEU A 177 13.04 -19.53 -2.00
N ARG A 178 12.58 -20.44 -2.87
CA ARG A 178 11.46 -21.34 -2.54
C ARG A 178 11.99 -22.42 -1.59
N PRO A 179 11.46 -22.57 -0.36
CA PRO A 179 11.47 -23.86 0.31
C PRO A 179 10.28 -24.70 -0.19
N GLY A 180 10.59 -25.85 -0.79
CA GLY A 180 9.77 -27.07 -0.82
C GLY A 180 8.36 -26.99 -1.42
N TYR A 181 8.25 -27.30 -2.71
CA TYR A 181 7.21 -28.21 -3.19
C TYR A 181 7.92 -29.26 -4.04
N ASP A 182 8.03 -30.48 -3.50
CA ASP A 182 8.37 -31.65 -4.28
C ASP A 182 7.15 -31.96 -5.18
N GLU A 183 7.20 -31.52 -6.44
CA GLU A 183 6.41 -32.17 -7.49
C GLU A 183 7.29 -33.24 -8.12
N GLU A 184 6.94 -34.51 -7.88
CA GLU A 184 7.51 -35.63 -8.62
C GLU A 184 7.16 -35.53 -10.12
N PRO A 185 8.05 -35.96 -11.03
CA PRO A 185 7.83 -35.86 -12.45
C PRO A 185 7.03 -37.07 -12.96
N LEU A 186 5.83 -36.85 -13.50
CA LEU A 186 5.21 -37.83 -14.41
C LEU A 186 5.44 -37.38 -15.85
N VAL A 187 6.47 -37.94 -16.47
CA VAL A 187 6.62 -38.00 -17.91
C VAL A 187 5.95 -39.28 -18.38
N GLU A 188 4.87 -39.19 -19.15
CA GLU A 188 4.46 -40.29 -20.03
C GLU A 188 4.13 -39.70 -21.40
N THR A 189 5.01 -39.97 -22.37
CA THR A 189 4.77 -39.71 -23.78
C THR A 189 3.98 -40.86 -24.38
N ALA A 190 2.79 -40.60 -24.88
CA ALA A 190 2.19 -41.43 -25.92
C ALA A 190 1.25 -40.59 -26.78
N ARG A 191 1.69 -40.25 -28.00
CA ARG A 191 0.76 -39.90 -29.08
C ARG A 191 0.02 -41.17 -29.47
N VAL A 192 -1.30 -41.12 -29.68
CA VAL A 192 -2.01 -41.73 -30.83
C VAL A 192 -3.51 -41.35 -30.82
N SER A 193 -3.93 -40.87 -32.00
CA SER A 193 -5.24 -40.88 -32.66
C SER A 193 -6.46 -40.11 -32.13
N ASP A 194 -6.85 -39.15 -32.98
CA ASP A 194 -8.19 -38.67 -33.34
C ASP A 194 -9.40 -39.45 -32.80
N ARG A 195 -10.20 -38.75 -31.99
CA ARG A 195 -11.67 -38.71 -32.05
C ARG A 195 -12.20 -37.62 -31.11
N PRO A 196 -13.15 -36.77 -31.54
CA PRO A 196 -13.74 -35.76 -30.66
C PRO A 196 -14.71 -36.44 -29.67
N LEU A 197 -14.38 -36.41 -28.39
CA LEU A 197 -15.30 -36.79 -27.31
C LEU A 197 -16.13 -35.55 -26.94
N ILE A 198 -17.36 -35.54 -27.41
CA ILE A 198 -18.37 -34.53 -27.07
C ILE A 198 -19.09 -35.03 -25.80
N VAL A 199 -19.11 -34.23 -24.75
CA VAL A 199 -19.97 -34.45 -23.57
C VAL A 199 -21.01 -33.33 -23.56
N ILE A 200 -22.26 -33.68 -23.89
CA ILE A 200 -23.44 -32.83 -23.73
C ILE A 200 -24.02 -33.16 -22.37
N ASP A 201 -24.02 -32.19 -21.46
CA ASP A 201 -24.77 -32.28 -20.22
C ASP A 201 -26.26 -32.02 -20.54
N PRO A 202 -27.18 -32.99 -20.34
CA PRO A 202 -28.60 -32.70 -20.47
C PRO A 202 -29.04 -31.78 -19.33
N GLY A 203 -29.75 -30.70 -19.68
CA GLY A 203 -30.46 -29.85 -18.72
C GLY A 203 -31.40 -30.66 -17.81
N HIS A 204 -32.10 -30.10 -16.83
CA HIS A 204 -32.81 -28.82 -16.74
C HIS A 204 -33.38 -28.83 -15.31
N GLY A 205 -33.37 -27.73 -14.56
CA GLY A 205 -34.59 -26.95 -14.34
C GLY A 205 -35.55 -27.56 -13.28
N GLY A 206 -35.75 -26.83 -12.17
CA GLY A 206 -36.93 -27.05 -11.31
C GLY A 206 -36.79 -26.55 -9.88
N LEU A 207 -37.46 -25.44 -9.59
CA LEU A 207 -37.89 -25.03 -8.24
C LEU A 207 -38.96 -25.99 -7.72
N ASP A 208 -38.87 -26.38 -6.45
CA ASP A 208 -39.80 -25.96 -5.37
C ASP A 208 -39.11 -26.17 -4.02
#